data_AF-A0AA96J7B1-F1
#
_entry.id   AF-A0AA96J7B1-F1
#
_cell.length_a   1.000
_cell.length_b   1.000
_cell.length_c   1.000
_cell.angle_alpha   90.00
_cell.angle_beta   90.00
_cell.angle_gamma   90.00
#
_symmetry.space_group_name_H-M   'P 1'
#
loop_
_entity.id
_entity.type
_entity.pdbx_description
1 polymer ?
#
loop_
_entity_poly.entity_id
_entity_poly.type
_entity_poly.pdbx_seq_one_letter_code
_entity_poly.pdbx_strand_id
1 'polypeptide(L)'
;MRDDKGDLVMRIVPGAATFLGCALALAACAGGGAPSASPSGSSTAPPTPSVTASTATAASSPTAPEGRNPDMGAQEASLRASLAQTGESWLTDPVQLDTPSWAADDAFWNTGVDELAWFRVGTRDGNDILQHGIGGETVEVAADGTPTWIPFPFPWQATTVVSWAPEIASDPDVYYDSLAAPATADLDGLQVSLRGPWLPLLGSWQSEQVATVDAWTVDRFTQDPYVSWGTDPGWSTYAQMLENVAYGRGTATGGWYDAPPTRPAWEDIAWADGYGTTAGQFVDLFDVACGPYTMPTWNILLTDPVQSDWVQAGTVDGSPVYAMATTSTLAELMYGYYSEDPNGMVPDAQALSLVDYARSPAVLAMPAGDGSGWWLLLDQSLSLRAWC
;
A
#
# COMPACT_ATOMS: atom_id res chain seq x y z
N MET A 1 23.33 -2.91 -27.74
CA MET A 1 23.52 -4.00 -28.73
C MET A 1 25.00 -4.05 -29.08
N ARG A 2 25.67 -5.16 -28.81
CA ARG A 2 27.05 -5.44 -29.28
C ARG A 2 26.96 -6.04 -30.68
N ASP A 3 27.92 -5.74 -31.54
CA ASP A 3 27.97 -6.36 -32.88
C ASP A 3 28.63 -7.74 -32.82
N ASP A 4 28.63 -8.45 -33.96
CA ASP A 4 29.20 -9.80 -34.13
C ASP A 4 30.72 -9.88 -33.92
N LYS A 5 31.37 -8.79 -33.49
CA LYS A 5 32.79 -8.74 -33.11
C LYS A 5 33.00 -8.34 -31.65
N GLY A 6 31.94 -8.14 -30.87
CA GLY A 6 32.00 -7.95 -29.42
C GLY A 6 32.34 -6.54 -28.95
N ASP A 7 32.40 -5.56 -29.86
CA ASP A 7 32.71 -4.18 -29.52
C ASP A 7 31.46 -3.40 -29.09
N LEU A 8 31.63 -2.51 -28.11
CA LEU A 8 30.56 -1.70 -27.54
C LEU A 8 30.23 -0.53 -28.49
N VAL A 9 29.16 -0.65 -29.28
CA VAL A 9 28.67 0.43 -30.14
C VAL A 9 27.77 1.36 -29.33
N MET A 10 28.30 2.52 -28.94
CA MET A 10 27.55 3.62 -28.34
C MET A 10 26.75 4.35 -29.45
N ARG A 11 25.43 4.17 -29.49
CA ARG A 11 24.55 4.96 -30.35
C ARG A 11 24.20 6.28 -29.65
N ILE A 12 24.86 7.35 -30.09
CA ILE A 12 24.45 8.73 -29.80
C ILE A 12 23.27 9.06 -30.72
N VAL A 13 22.11 9.37 -30.14
CA VAL A 13 20.96 9.95 -30.85
C VAL A 13 20.96 11.46 -30.55
N PRO A 14 21.10 12.33 -31.57
CA PRO A 14 21.06 13.77 -31.35
C PRO A 14 19.64 14.35 -31.48
N GLY A 15 19.26 15.16 -30.49
CA GLY A 15 18.68 16.49 -30.66
C GLY A 15 17.25 16.66 -31.19
N ALA A 16 16.39 17.21 -30.33
CA ALA A 16 15.40 18.25 -30.69
C ALA A 16 15.21 19.13 -29.43
N ALA A 17 15.87 20.30 -29.34
CA ALA A 17 15.46 21.60 -29.90
C ALA A 17 14.19 22.17 -29.24
N THR A 18 14.43 22.96 -28.20
CA THR A 18 13.92 24.32 -27.95
C THR A 18 12.53 24.68 -28.49
N PHE A 19 11.59 24.98 -27.58
CA PHE A 19 10.58 26.01 -27.84
C PHE A 19 10.53 27.04 -26.70
N LEU A 20 10.87 28.26 -27.10
CA LEU A 20 10.76 29.53 -26.42
C LEU A 20 9.28 29.97 -26.45
N GLY A 21 8.72 30.38 -25.32
CA GLY A 21 7.32 30.80 -25.24
C GLY A 21 7.02 31.70 -24.04
N CYS A 22 7.38 32.98 -24.18
CA CYS A 22 6.87 34.23 -23.57
C CYS A 22 6.31 34.27 -22.13
N ALA A 23 6.84 35.27 -21.42
CA ALA A 23 6.42 35.85 -20.14
C ALA A 23 5.03 36.51 -20.14
N LEU A 24 4.48 36.66 -18.92
CA LEU A 24 3.69 37.77 -18.32
C LEU A 24 2.89 37.14 -17.14
N ALA A 25 2.67 37.69 -15.95
CA ALA A 25 3.05 38.94 -15.31
C ALA A 25 2.79 38.82 -13.78
N LEU A 26 3.46 39.68 -13.01
CA LEU A 26 3.29 39.93 -11.59
C LEU A 26 1.91 40.52 -11.22
N ALA A 27 1.37 40.13 -10.05
CA ALA A 27 0.62 40.97 -9.09
C ALA A 27 0.44 40.16 -7.78
N ALA A 28 1.16 40.46 -6.70
CA ALA A 28 0.90 41.51 -5.69
C ALA A 28 -0.16 41.13 -4.62
N CYS A 29 0.36 40.78 -3.44
CA CYS A 29 0.00 41.22 -2.08
C CYS A 29 -1.46 41.33 -1.57
N ALA A 30 -1.63 40.67 -0.41
CA ALA A 30 -2.17 41.18 0.88
C ALA A 30 -3.67 41.05 1.25
N GLY A 31 -3.87 40.68 2.53
CA GLY A 31 -5.07 40.92 3.34
C GLY A 31 -5.84 39.62 3.66
N GLY A 32 -5.99 39.13 4.89
CA GLY A 32 -6.01 39.79 6.19
C GLY A 32 -7.41 40.29 6.53
N GLY A 33 -8.20 39.51 7.27
CA GLY A 33 -9.41 40.01 7.94
C GLY A 33 -10.52 38.97 8.18
N ALA A 34 -10.60 38.45 9.41
CA ALA A 34 -11.88 38.17 10.07
C ALA A 34 -12.40 39.47 10.70
N PRO A 35 -13.72 39.68 10.85
CA PRO A 35 -14.33 39.31 12.14
C PRO A 35 -15.81 38.87 12.13
N SER A 36 -16.17 38.33 13.28
CA SER A 36 -17.50 38.03 13.86
C SER A 36 -18.53 39.17 13.79
N ALA A 37 -19.81 38.84 13.62
CA ALA A 37 -20.87 39.00 14.65
C ALA A 37 -22.29 38.89 14.07
N SER A 38 -23.13 38.15 14.79
CA SER A 38 -24.61 38.18 14.73
C SER A 38 -25.15 39.53 15.23
N PRO A 39 -26.37 39.96 14.84
CA PRO A 39 -27.50 39.67 15.72
C PRO A 39 -28.87 39.43 15.03
N SER A 40 -29.78 38.96 15.88
CA SER A 40 -31.19 38.61 15.72
C SER A 40 -32.15 39.78 15.45
N GLY A 41 -33.29 39.48 14.82
CA GLY A 41 -34.44 40.39 14.65
C GLY A 41 -35.69 39.78 13.99
N SER A 42 -36.67 39.44 14.83
CA SER A 42 -38.08 39.06 14.68
C SER A 42 -38.91 39.18 13.37
N SER A 43 -39.71 38.11 13.20
CA SER A 43 -41.15 38.00 12.88
C SER A 43 -41.74 38.56 11.57
N THR A 44 -42.14 37.65 10.67
CA THR A 44 -43.52 37.61 10.13
C THR A 44 -43.82 36.19 9.65
N ALA A 45 -44.93 35.60 10.09
CA ALA A 45 -45.35 34.25 9.67
C ALA A 45 -45.91 34.29 8.23
N PRO A 46 -45.42 33.46 7.29
CA PRO A 46 -46.06 33.26 6.01
C PRO A 46 -47.17 32.18 6.11
N PRO A 47 -48.15 32.17 5.19
CA PRO A 47 -49.31 31.30 5.25
C PRO A 47 -48.92 29.83 5.16
N THR A 48 -49.60 28.99 5.96
CA THR A 48 -49.52 27.53 5.90
C THR A 48 -49.85 27.05 4.48
N PRO A 49 -48.91 26.43 3.74
CA PRO A 49 -49.27 25.74 2.51
C PRO A 49 -50.07 24.49 2.89
N SER A 50 -51.25 24.33 2.29
CA SER A 50 -51.95 23.05 2.31
C SER A 50 -51.04 21.99 1.69
N VAL A 51 -50.55 21.08 2.52
CA VAL A 51 -49.83 19.89 2.06
C VAL A 51 -50.86 19.00 1.35
N THR A 52 -50.95 19.15 0.03
CA THR A 52 -51.42 18.05 -0.81
C THR A 52 -50.42 16.92 -0.60
N ALA A 53 -50.91 15.75 -0.17
CA ALA A 53 -50.09 14.57 -0.07
C ALA A 53 -49.55 14.24 -1.47
N SER A 54 -48.32 14.68 -1.75
CA SER A 54 -47.55 14.13 -2.85
C SER A 54 -47.35 12.66 -2.53
N THR A 55 -48.01 11.81 -3.30
CA THR A 55 -47.65 10.41 -3.44
C THR A 55 -46.18 10.40 -3.86
N ALA A 56 -45.29 10.26 -2.89
CA ALA A 56 -43.88 10.02 -3.13
C ALA A 56 -43.81 8.76 -3.97
N THR A 57 -43.55 8.93 -5.27
CA THR A 57 -43.08 7.85 -6.12
C THR A 57 -41.89 7.26 -5.40
N ALA A 58 -41.98 6.00 -4.99
CA ALA A 58 -40.87 5.30 -4.35
C ALA A 58 -39.64 5.55 -5.22
N ALA A 59 -38.62 6.22 -4.65
CA ALA A 59 -37.36 6.39 -5.34
C ALA A 59 -36.89 4.99 -5.73
N SER A 60 -36.62 4.77 -7.02
CA SER A 60 -36.03 3.53 -7.48
C SER A 60 -34.79 3.26 -6.64
N SER A 61 -34.69 2.08 -6.03
CA SER A 61 -33.50 1.68 -5.30
C SER A 61 -32.27 1.92 -6.19
N PRO A 62 -31.21 2.54 -5.67
CA PRO A 62 -30.01 2.79 -6.46
C PRO A 62 -29.49 1.45 -7.00
N THR A 63 -29.25 1.39 -8.30
CA THR A 63 -28.66 0.22 -8.97
C THR A 63 -27.15 0.44 -8.99
N ALA A 64 -26.39 -0.54 -8.49
CA ALA A 64 -24.94 -0.53 -8.63
C ALA A 64 -24.57 -0.59 -10.13
N PRO A 65 -23.52 0.12 -10.58
CA PRO A 65 -23.02 -0.01 -11.95
C PRO A 65 -22.60 -1.46 -12.24
N GLU A 66 -22.98 -1.98 -13.42
CA GLU A 66 -22.55 -3.30 -13.87
C GLU A 66 -21.12 -3.25 -14.46
N GLY A 67 -20.42 -4.38 -14.42
CA GLY A 67 -19.11 -4.55 -15.05
C GLY A 67 -17.94 -4.08 -14.19
N ARG A 68 -16.72 -4.35 -14.67
CA ARG A 68 -15.49 -3.88 -14.00
C ARG A 68 -15.30 -2.38 -14.20
N ASN A 69 -14.76 -1.71 -13.17
CA ASN A 69 -14.43 -0.29 -13.23
C ASN A 69 -13.12 0.02 -12.48
N PRO A 70 -11.98 0.09 -13.17
CA PRO A 70 -10.71 0.49 -12.55
C PRO A 70 -10.71 1.87 -11.92
N ASP A 71 -11.52 2.78 -12.46
CA ASP A 71 -11.67 4.16 -12.00
C ASP A 71 -12.79 4.32 -10.97
N MET A 72 -13.25 3.21 -10.37
CA MET A 72 -14.32 3.19 -9.39
C MET A 72 -14.07 4.20 -8.25
N GLY A 73 -15.01 5.11 -8.02
CA GLY A 73 -14.97 6.05 -6.91
C GLY A 73 -15.49 5.43 -5.60
N ALA A 74 -15.28 6.11 -4.48
CA ALA A 74 -15.73 5.64 -3.16
C ALA A 74 -17.25 5.39 -3.09
N GLN A 75 -18.06 6.25 -3.71
CA GLN A 75 -19.52 6.10 -3.72
C GLN A 75 -19.97 4.84 -4.48
N GLU A 76 -19.33 4.55 -5.61
CA GLU A 76 -19.61 3.34 -6.38
C GLU A 76 -19.15 2.09 -5.62
N ALA A 77 -17.97 2.14 -4.99
CA ALA A 77 -17.47 1.04 -4.18
C ALA A 77 -18.43 0.70 -3.03
N SER A 78 -18.86 1.69 -2.26
CA SER A 78 -19.82 1.53 -1.17
C SER A 78 -21.17 1.00 -1.67
N LEU A 79 -21.64 1.49 -2.82
CA LEU A 79 -22.89 1.02 -3.43
C LEU A 79 -22.80 -0.46 -3.87
N ARG A 80 -21.72 -0.86 -4.56
CA ARG A 80 -21.50 -2.25 -4.97
C ARG A 80 -21.32 -3.19 -3.78
N ALA A 81 -20.54 -2.77 -2.78
CA ALA A 81 -20.31 -3.58 -1.58
C ALA A 81 -21.61 -3.82 -0.79
N SER A 82 -22.49 -2.81 -0.70
CA SER A 82 -23.77 -2.91 0.03
C SER A 82 -24.91 -3.55 -0.76
N LEU A 83 -24.86 -3.53 -2.09
CA LEU A 83 -25.87 -4.07 -3.00
C LEU A 83 -25.23 -4.94 -4.07
N ALA A 84 -24.47 -5.96 -3.65
CA ALA A 84 -23.77 -6.86 -4.56
C ALA A 84 -24.75 -7.52 -5.55
N GLN A 85 -24.44 -7.46 -6.85
CA GLN A 85 -25.31 -7.98 -7.92
C GLN A 85 -24.75 -9.23 -8.59
N THR A 86 -23.51 -9.61 -8.27
CA THR A 86 -22.82 -10.76 -8.84
C THR A 86 -23.28 -12.11 -8.26
N GLY A 87 -24.28 -12.12 -7.35
CA GLY A 87 -24.94 -13.35 -6.87
C GLY A 87 -24.11 -14.18 -5.88
N GLU A 88 -23.01 -13.61 -5.39
CA GLU A 88 -22.14 -14.21 -4.40
C GLU A 88 -22.75 -14.14 -3.00
N SER A 89 -22.45 -15.16 -2.22
CA SER A 89 -22.73 -15.20 -0.79
C SER A 89 -21.52 -15.74 -0.05
N TRP A 90 -21.22 -15.11 1.07
CA TRP A 90 -20.00 -15.33 1.82
C TRP A 90 -20.30 -16.03 3.14
N LEU A 91 -19.44 -16.96 3.53
CA LEU A 91 -19.48 -17.57 4.86
C LEU A 91 -18.92 -16.57 5.87
N THR A 92 -19.58 -16.47 7.03
CA THR A 92 -19.06 -15.70 8.17
C THR A 92 -17.78 -16.32 8.71
N ASP A 93 -17.72 -17.66 8.75
CA ASP A 93 -16.55 -18.42 9.16
C ASP A 93 -16.10 -19.32 7.99
N PRO A 94 -14.93 -19.05 7.37
CA PRO A 94 -14.37 -19.93 6.36
C PRO A 94 -14.18 -21.36 6.87
N VAL A 95 -14.44 -22.34 6.01
CA VAL A 95 -14.28 -23.76 6.34
C VAL A 95 -12.99 -24.26 5.74
N GLN A 96 -12.01 -24.60 6.57
CA GLN A 96 -10.77 -25.23 6.12
C GLN A 96 -11.07 -26.58 5.46
N LEU A 97 -10.39 -26.85 4.36
CA LEU A 97 -10.49 -28.05 3.56
C LEU A 97 -9.12 -28.76 3.50
N ASP A 98 -9.16 -30.06 3.24
CA ASP A 98 -7.99 -30.75 2.71
C ASP A 98 -7.65 -30.20 1.32
N THR A 99 -6.36 -30.26 0.94
CA THR A 99 -5.91 -29.82 -0.39
C THR A 99 -6.73 -30.53 -1.48
N PRO A 100 -7.42 -29.80 -2.37
CA PRO A 100 -8.20 -30.39 -3.44
C PRO A 100 -7.34 -31.27 -4.34
N SER A 101 -7.90 -32.36 -4.87
CA SER A 101 -7.13 -33.31 -5.69
C SER A 101 -6.55 -32.69 -6.97
N TRP A 102 -7.20 -31.68 -7.54
CA TRP A 102 -6.71 -30.92 -8.69
C TRP A 102 -5.58 -29.93 -8.34
N ALA A 103 -5.41 -29.61 -7.06
CA ALA A 103 -4.33 -28.75 -6.54
C ALA A 103 -3.16 -29.56 -5.98
N ALA A 104 -3.36 -30.83 -5.62
CA ALA A 104 -2.43 -31.61 -4.81
C ALA A 104 -1.06 -31.82 -5.47
N ASP A 105 -1.00 -31.95 -6.80
CA ASP A 105 0.24 -32.21 -7.54
C ASP A 105 0.83 -30.95 -8.21
N ASP A 106 0.15 -29.79 -8.09
CA ASP A 106 0.59 -28.54 -8.70
C ASP A 106 1.40 -27.73 -7.68
N ALA A 107 2.67 -27.45 -8.01
CA ALA A 107 3.59 -26.72 -7.12
C ALA A 107 3.16 -25.27 -6.84
N PHE A 108 2.28 -24.69 -7.67
CA PHE A 108 1.68 -23.38 -7.41
C PHE A 108 0.61 -23.47 -6.31
N TRP A 109 -0.23 -24.50 -6.38
CA TRP A 109 -1.36 -24.71 -5.47
C TRP A 109 -1.03 -25.48 -4.20
N ASN A 110 0.09 -26.19 -4.20
CA ASN A 110 0.57 -26.98 -3.08
C ASN A 110 2.03 -26.63 -2.80
N THR A 111 2.21 -25.53 -2.08
CA THR A 111 3.53 -25.00 -1.70
C THR A 111 4.18 -25.80 -0.55
N GLY A 112 3.44 -26.73 0.07
CA GLY A 112 3.89 -27.49 1.24
C GLY A 112 4.01 -26.65 2.52
N VAL A 113 3.46 -25.44 2.52
CA VAL A 113 3.42 -24.56 3.69
C VAL A 113 2.03 -24.65 4.31
N ASP A 114 1.94 -25.16 5.54
CA ASP A 114 0.65 -25.37 6.25
C ASP A 114 -0.18 -24.07 6.41
N GLU A 115 0.49 -22.92 6.34
CA GLU A 115 -0.10 -21.57 6.42
C GLU A 115 -0.89 -21.18 5.16
N LEU A 116 -0.76 -21.94 4.07
CA LEU A 116 -1.49 -21.79 2.81
C LEU A 116 -2.53 -22.91 2.63
N ALA A 117 -3.28 -23.22 3.70
CA ALA A 117 -4.38 -24.17 3.61
C ALA A 117 -5.50 -23.69 2.67
N TRP A 118 -6.31 -24.64 2.17
CA TRP A 118 -7.49 -24.35 1.36
C TRP A 118 -8.69 -24.07 2.24
N PHE A 119 -9.50 -23.08 1.86
CA PHE A 119 -10.72 -22.71 2.58
C PHE A 119 -11.89 -22.58 1.60
N ARG A 120 -13.05 -23.13 1.98
CA ARG A 120 -14.32 -22.71 1.39
C ARG A 120 -14.74 -21.41 2.05
N VAL A 121 -14.99 -20.38 1.25
CA VAL A 121 -15.31 -19.03 1.74
C VAL A 121 -16.70 -18.55 1.32
N GLY A 122 -17.33 -19.19 0.35
CA GLY A 122 -18.64 -18.75 -0.14
C GLY A 122 -19.20 -19.60 -1.26
N THR A 123 -20.22 -19.06 -1.92
CA THR A 123 -20.84 -19.64 -3.13
C THR A 123 -21.29 -18.55 -4.08
N ARG A 124 -21.26 -18.81 -5.39
CA ARG A 124 -21.87 -17.97 -6.44
C ARG A 124 -22.47 -18.86 -7.50
N ASP A 125 -23.71 -18.60 -7.91
CA ASP A 125 -24.41 -19.35 -8.98
C ASP A 125 -24.39 -20.89 -8.82
N GLY A 126 -24.32 -21.37 -7.58
CA GLY A 126 -24.24 -22.81 -7.25
C GLY A 126 -22.82 -23.40 -7.26
N ASN A 127 -21.80 -22.61 -7.60
CA ASN A 127 -20.39 -22.97 -7.43
C ASN A 127 -19.93 -22.66 -6.01
N ASP A 128 -19.04 -23.48 -5.47
CA ASP A 128 -18.30 -23.16 -4.25
C ASP A 128 -17.16 -22.20 -4.56
N ILE A 129 -17.01 -21.15 -3.76
CA ILE A 129 -15.86 -20.23 -3.82
C ILE A 129 -14.82 -20.72 -2.80
N LEU A 130 -13.65 -21.06 -3.29
CA LEU A 130 -12.50 -21.49 -2.52
C LEU A 130 -11.39 -20.45 -2.56
N GLN A 131 -10.60 -20.37 -1.49
CA GLN A 131 -9.37 -19.57 -1.43
C GLN A 131 -8.19 -20.41 -0.96
N HIS A 132 -7.04 -20.22 -1.61
CA HIS A 132 -5.75 -20.78 -1.20
C HIS A 132 -5.04 -19.79 -0.28
N GLY A 133 -5.05 -20.06 1.02
CA GLY A 133 -4.83 -19.03 2.04
C GLY A 133 -6.03 -18.06 2.11
N ILE A 134 -6.36 -17.59 3.30
CA ILE A 134 -7.44 -16.62 3.48
C ILE A 134 -7.02 -15.28 2.82
N GLY A 135 -7.81 -14.81 1.85
CA GLY A 135 -7.47 -13.63 1.03
C GLY A 135 -6.50 -13.88 -0.12
N GLY A 136 -6.07 -15.12 -0.36
CA GLY A 136 -5.17 -15.46 -1.46
C GLY A 136 -5.89 -15.68 -2.80
N GLU A 137 -5.37 -16.61 -3.57
CA GLU A 137 -5.91 -16.98 -4.89
C GLU A 137 -7.32 -17.56 -4.77
N THR A 138 -8.22 -17.16 -5.66
CA THR A 138 -9.65 -17.53 -5.61
C THR A 138 -10.01 -18.50 -6.72
N VAL A 139 -10.69 -19.60 -6.37
CA VAL A 139 -11.14 -20.63 -7.33
C VAL A 139 -12.62 -20.90 -7.12
N GLU A 140 -13.39 -20.93 -8.20
CA GLU A 140 -14.76 -21.46 -8.16
C GLU A 140 -14.77 -22.93 -8.55
N VAL A 141 -15.50 -23.75 -7.78
CA VAL A 141 -15.66 -25.18 -8.05
C VAL A 141 -17.13 -25.46 -8.34
N ALA A 142 -17.42 -25.91 -9.55
CA ALA A 142 -18.77 -26.29 -9.95
C ALA A 142 -19.24 -27.56 -9.23
N ALA A 143 -20.55 -27.82 -9.26
CA ALA A 143 -21.15 -28.98 -8.59
C ALA A 143 -20.62 -30.35 -9.06
N ASP A 144 -20.03 -30.42 -10.27
CA ASP A 144 -19.38 -31.61 -10.81
C ASP A 144 -17.90 -31.75 -10.41
N GLY A 145 -17.38 -30.79 -9.62
CA GLY A 145 -16.01 -30.74 -9.14
C GLY A 145 -15.04 -30.01 -10.08
N THR A 146 -15.51 -29.42 -11.18
CA THR A 146 -14.65 -28.69 -12.12
C THR A 146 -14.18 -27.36 -11.52
N PRO A 147 -12.86 -27.13 -11.36
CA PRO A 147 -12.33 -25.88 -10.86
C PRO A 147 -12.15 -24.83 -11.97
N THR A 148 -12.39 -23.58 -11.63
CA THR A 148 -12.09 -22.40 -12.47
C THR A 148 -11.39 -21.35 -11.61
N TRP A 149 -10.18 -20.96 -11.99
CA TRP A 149 -9.43 -19.90 -11.30
C TRP A 149 -10.00 -18.53 -11.64
N ILE A 150 -10.19 -17.70 -10.61
CA ILE A 150 -10.66 -16.32 -10.73
C ILE A 150 -9.48 -15.39 -10.39
N PRO A 151 -8.66 -15.02 -11.39
CA PRO A 151 -7.41 -14.28 -11.14
C PRO A 151 -7.63 -12.83 -10.72
N PHE A 152 -8.79 -12.25 -11.06
CA PHE A 152 -9.10 -10.85 -10.78
C PHE A 152 -10.44 -10.71 -10.06
N PRO A 153 -10.57 -11.22 -8.83
CA PRO A 153 -11.87 -11.30 -8.14
C PRO A 153 -12.47 -9.92 -7.78
N PHE A 154 -11.69 -8.85 -7.90
CA PHE A 154 -12.09 -7.50 -7.53
C PHE A 154 -12.65 -6.69 -8.70
N PRO A 155 -13.75 -5.94 -8.51
CA PRO A 155 -14.40 -5.20 -9.60
C PRO A 155 -13.58 -4.02 -10.15
N TRP A 156 -12.58 -3.51 -9.41
CA TRP A 156 -11.66 -2.48 -9.92
C TRP A 156 -10.48 -3.05 -10.70
N GLN A 157 -10.24 -4.35 -10.67
CA GLN A 157 -9.15 -4.92 -11.44
C GLN A 157 -9.54 -5.00 -12.91
N ALA A 158 -8.70 -4.45 -13.77
CA ALA A 158 -8.79 -4.68 -15.20
C ALA A 158 -8.47 -6.15 -15.52
N THR A 159 -9.16 -6.72 -16.51
CA THR A 159 -8.80 -8.05 -17.01
C THR A 159 -7.46 -7.97 -17.74
N THR A 160 -6.48 -8.75 -17.29
CA THR A 160 -5.19 -8.87 -17.97
C THR A 160 -4.94 -10.32 -18.36
N VAL A 161 -4.16 -10.52 -19.42
CA VAL A 161 -3.72 -11.86 -19.80
C VAL A 161 -2.72 -12.33 -18.76
N VAL A 162 -3.05 -13.39 -18.02
CA VAL A 162 -2.12 -14.00 -17.08
C VAL A 162 -1.18 -14.93 -17.86
N SER A 163 0.09 -14.54 -17.99
CA SER A 163 1.07 -15.29 -18.79
C SER A 163 1.61 -16.54 -18.10
N TRP A 164 1.30 -16.73 -16.82
CA TRP A 164 1.81 -17.81 -15.96
C TRP A 164 0.69 -18.71 -15.41
N ALA A 165 -0.47 -18.73 -16.07
CA ALA A 165 -1.66 -19.40 -15.54
C ALA A 165 -1.41 -20.88 -15.15
N PRO A 166 -1.91 -21.32 -13.98
CA PRO A 166 -1.82 -22.71 -13.53
C PRO A 166 -2.58 -23.66 -14.47
N GLU A 167 -2.45 -24.97 -14.28
CA GLU A 167 -3.03 -25.98 -15.17
C GLU A 167 -4.57 -26.03 -15.18
N ILE A 168 -5.24 -25.22 -14.35
CA ILE A 168 -6.70 -25.09 -14.33
C ILE A 168 -7.18 -23.94 -15.23
N ALA A 169 -8.38 -24.08 -15.78
CA ALA A 169 -8.99 -23.02 -16.58
C ALA A 169 -9.13 -21.74 -15.74
N SER A 170 -8.91 -20.58 -16.36
CA SER A 170 -9.12 -19.28 -15.73
C SER A 170 -10.29 -18.56 -16.38
N ASP A 171 -11.07 -17.86 -15.56
CA ASP A 171 -12.10 -16.93 -16.00
C ASP A 171 -11.78 -15.53 -15.44
N PRO A 172 -11.11 -14.67 -16.23
CA PRO A 172 -10.81 -13.31 -15.79
C PRO A 172 -12.03 -12.41 -15.78
N ASP A 173 -13.17 -12.80 -16.37
CA ASP A 173 -14.35 -11.94 -16.45
C ASP A 173 -15.19 -11.97 -15.16
N VAL A 174 -15.04 -13.01 -14.33
CA VAL A 174 -15.70 -13.14 -13.03
C VAL A 174 -15.06 -12.22 -11.98
N TYR A 175 -15.90 -11.45 -11.28
CA TYR A 175 -15.57 -10.64 -10.11
C TYR A 175 -16.73 -10.66 -9.11
N TYR A 176 -16.48 -10.11 -7.92
CA TYR A 176 -17.47 -10.04 -6.84
C TYR A 176 -17.68 -8.58 -6.41
N ASP A 177 -18.89 -8.05 -6.61
CA ASP A 177 -19.25 -6.67 -6.24
C ASP A 177 -19.08 -6.41 -4.74
N SER A 178 -19.33 -7.41 -3.90
CA SER A 178 -19.11 -7.33 -2.46
C SER A 178 -17.66 -7.03 -2.09
N LEU A 179 -16.72 -7.36 -2.98
CA LEU A 179 -15.31 -7.10 -2.78
C LEU A 179 -14.91 -5.68 -3.20
N ALA A 180 -15.84 -4.84 -3.68
CA ALA A 180 -15.59 -3.44 -4.04
C ALA A 180 -15.05 -2.60 -2.87
N ALA A 181 -14.02 -1.81 -3.16
CA ALA A 181 -13.34 -0.94 -2.21
C ALA A 181 -12.96 0.39 -2.87
N PRO A 182 -13.01 1.51 -2.13
CA PRO A 182 -12.45 2.77 -2.62
C PRO A 182 -10.94 2.60 -2.90
N ALA A 183 -10.36 3.55 -3.64
CA ALA A 183 -8.92 3.49 -3.93
C ALA A 183 -8.08 3.67 -2.66
N THR A 184 -8.50 4.58 -1.78
CA THR A 184 -7.80 4.89 -0.53
C THR A 184 -8.78 5.09 0.63
N ALA A 185 -8.25 5.01 1.85
CA ALA A 185 -8.89 5.44 3.07
C ALA A 185 -7.93 6.30 3.89
N ASP A 186 -8.46 7.23 4.67
CA ASP A 186 -7.70 7.99 5.66
C ASP A 186 -7.93 7.37 7.05
N LEU A 187 -6.84 6.99 7.71
CA LEU A 187 -6.81 6.42 9.05
C LEU A 187 -6.15 7.43 9.99
N ASP A 188 -6.93 8.44 10.42
CA ASP A 188 -6.46 9.52 11.29
C ASP A 188 -5.17 10.19 10.76
N GLY A 189 -5.18 10.57 9.47
CA GLY A 189 -4.05 11.21 8.81
C GLY A 189 -3.03 10.25 8.19
N LEU A 190 -3.19 8.94 8.36
CA LEU A 190 -2.50 7.94 7.56
C LEU A 190 -3.37 7.51 6.38
N GLN A 191 -3.03 7.96 5.17
CA GLN A 191 -3.71 7.47 3.99
C GLN A 191 -3.20 6.08 3.62
N VAL A 192 -4.11 5.13 3.39
CA VAL A 192 -3.82 3.74 2.96
C VAL A 192 -4.52 3.43 1.64
N SER A 193 -3.88 2.64 0.79
CA SER A 193 -4.48 2.10 -0.43
C SER A 193 -5.34 0.90 -0.05
N LEU A 194 -6.60 0.85 -0.46
CA LEU A 194 -7.48 -0.29 -0.21
C LEU A 194 -7.59 -1.23 -1.42
N ARG A 195 -6.65 -1.16 -2.34
CA ARG A 195 -6.64 -1.95 -3.59
C ARG A 195 -5.41 -2.85 -3.74
N GLY A 196 -4.75 -3.18 -2.63
CA GLY A 196 -3.67 -4.15 -2.61
C GLY A 196 -4.16 -5.58 -2.95
N PRO A 197 -3.30 -6.40 -3.58
CA PRO A 197 -3.71 -7.69 -4.16
C PRO A 197 -3.92 -8.79 -3.11
N TRP A 198 -3.04 -8.90 -2.11
CA TRP A 198 -3.09 -9.89 -1.03
C TRP A 198 -2.04 -9.54 0.04
N LEU A 199 -2.30 -9.91 1.29
CA LEU A 199 -1.39 -9.74 2.42
C LEU A 199 -0.90 -11.11 2.95
N PRO A 200 0.24 -11.64 2.48
CA PRO A 200 0.92 -12.76 3.12
C PRO A 200 1.46 -12.31 4.48
N LEU A 201 0.77 -12.66 5.55
CA LEU A 201 1.33 -12.57 6.90
C LEU A 201 2.06 -13.87 7.20
N LEU A 202 3.40 -13.83 7.13
CA LEU A 202 4.25 -14.95 7.51
C LEU A 202 4.66 -14.84 8.98
N GLY A 203 4.56 -15.94 9.72
CA GLY A 203 4.90 -16.00 11.14
C GLY A 203 3.84 -15.37 12.06
N SER A 204 4.22 -15.11 13.31
CA SER A 204 3.29 -14.59 14.32
C SER A 204 3.22 -13.07 14.28
N TRP A 205 2.12 -12.54 13.75
CA TRP A 205 1.78 -11.12 13.79
C TRP A 205 0.79 -10.85 14.92
N GLN A 206 0.97 -9.74 15.62
CA GLN A 206 -0.09 -9.14 16.42
C GLN A 206 -0.99 -8.33 15.49
N SER A 207 -2.29 -8.30 15.76
CA SER A 207 -3.24 -7.52 14.96
C SER A 207 -4.15 -6.69 15.85
N GLU A 208 -4.48 -5.50 15.37
CA GLU A 208 -5.45 -4.60 15.98
C GLU A 208 -6.28 -3.93 14.89
N GLN A 209 -7.59 -3.93 15.05
CA GLN A 209 -8.49 -3.19 14.18
C GLN A 209 -8.33 -1.69 14.45
N VAL A 210 -7.87 -0.94 13.44
CA VAL A 210 -7.62 0.50 13.54
C VAL A 210 -8.75 1.33 12.94
N ALA A 211 -9.52 0.77 12.00
CA ALA A 211 -10.67 1.47 11.42
C ALA A 211 -11.74 0.54 10.84
N THR A 212 -12.87 1.15 10.46
CA THR A 212 -13.90 0.56 9.61
C THR A 212 -14.20 1.52 8.47
N VAL A 213 -14.10 1.05 7.23
CA VAL A 213 -14.34 1.82 6.00
C VAL A 213 -15.43 1.11 5.21
N ASP A 214 -16.64 1.68 5.22
CA ASP A 214 -17.84 1.04 4.66
C ASP A 214 -18.06 -0.38 5.23
N ALA A 215 -17.93 -1.42 4.39
CA ALA A 215 -18.08 -2.83 4.75
C ALA A 215 -16.75 -3.51 5.15
N TRP A 216 -15.65 -2.77 5.17
CA TRP A 216 -14.30 -3.29 5.41
C TRP A 216 -13.81 -2.92 6.80
N THR A 217 -13.12 -3.85 7.45
CA THR A 217 -12.24 -3.47 8.56
C THR A 217 -10.86 -3.13 7.99
N VAL A 218 -10.15 -2.25 8.68
CA VAL A 218 -8.73 -2.04 8.42
C VAL A 218 -7.99 -2.32 9.70
N ASP A 219 -6.99 -3.18 9.60
CA ASP A 219 -6.27 -3.72 10.74
C ASP A 219 -4.79 -3.48 10.53
N ARG A 220 -4.13 -3.11 11.62
CA ARG A 220 -2.69 -2.96 11.70
C ARG A 220 -2.12 -4.26 12.22
N PHE A 221 -1.19 -4.82 11.48
CA PHE A 221 -0.41 -5.98 11.84
C PHE A 221 0.97 -5.51 12.28
N THR A 222 1.40 -5.93 13.46
CA THR A 222 2.74 -5.63 13.99
C THR A 222 3.53 -6.91 14.29
N GLN A 223 4.82 -6.85 14.03
CA GLN A 223 5.76 -7.90 14.35
C GLN A 223 7.10 -7.27 14.74
N ASP A 224 7.82 -7.91 15.65
CA ASP A 224 9.23 -7.59 15.89
C ASP A 224 10.01 -7.73 14.57
N PRO A 225 10.95 -6.83 14.27
CA PRO A 225 11.64 -6.81 12.99
C PRO A 225 12.36 -8.14 12.75
N TYR A 226 11.95 -8.82 11.67
CA TYR A 226 12.45 -10.16 11.30
C TYR A 226 13.98 -10.19 11.10
N VAL A 227 14.57 -9.05 10.73
CA VAL A 227 16.01 -8.91 10.53
C VAL A 227 16.63 -8.35 11.80
N SER A 228 17.18 -9.26 12.61
CA SER A 228 18.12 -8.88 13.67
C SER A 228 19.38 -8.33 13.00
N TRP A 229 19.53 -7.00 12.98
CA TRP A 229 20.80 -6.33 12.72
C TRP A 229 21.76 -6.69 13.86
N GLY A 230 22.29 -7.92 13.83
CA GLY A 230 23.42 -8.39 14.62
C GLY A 230 23.24 -8.41 16.15
N THR A 231 24.04 -9.24 16.78
CA THR A 231 24.17 -9.39 18.25
C THR A 231 24.88 -8.21 18.93
N ASP A 232 24.97 -7.05 18.28
CA ASP A 232 25.66 -5.88 18.83
C ASP A 232 24.75 -5.19 19.86
N PRO A 233 25.21 -4.97 21.11
CA PRO A 233 24.41 -4.32 22.15
C PRO A 233 23.85 -2.95 21.73
N GLY A 234 24.55 -2.19 20.86
CA GLY A 234 24.08 -0.89 20.38
C GLY A 234 22.82 -1.02 19.50
N TRP A 235 22.83 -1.99 18.59
CA TRP A 235 21.68 -2.32 17.75
C TRP A 235 20.53 -2.88 18.57
N SER A 236 20.81 -3.65 19.63
CA SER A 236 19.75 -4.24 20.45
C SER A 236 18.78 -3.22 21.06
N THR A 237 19.22 -2.00 21.35
CA THR A 237 18.35 -0.96 21.93
C THR A 237 17.47 -0.32 20.85
N TYR A 238 18.03 0.02 19.69
CA TYR A 238 17.26 0.61 18.59
C TYR A 238 16.39 -0.40 17.86
N ALA A 239 16.83 -1.66 17.74
CA ALA A 239 16.05 -2.75 17.17
C ALA A 239 14.78 -3.04 17.99
N GLN A 240 14.78 -2.75 19.30
CA GLN A 240 13.58 -2.82 20.15
C GLN A 240 12.58 -1.68 19.88
N MET A 241 12.99 -0.62 19.19
CA MET A 241 12.15 0.54 18.85
C MET A 241 11.62 0.48 17.42
N LEU A 242 12.06 -0.50 16.64
CA LEU A 242 11.62 -0.74 15.28
C LEU A 242 10.52 -1.80 15.28
N GLU A 243 9.47 -1.59 14.50
CA GLU A 243 8.42 -2.56 14.25
C GLU A 243 8.26 -2.80 12.75
N ASN A 244 8.08 -4.06 12.37
CA ASN A 244 7.49 -4.40 11.08
C ASN A 244 5.99 -4.11 11.18
N VAL A 245 5.49 -3.20 10.35
CA VAL A 245 4.08 -2.85 10.29
C VAL A 245 3.52 -3.14 8.91
N ALA A 246 2.43 -3.89 8.86
CA ALA A 246 1.59 -4.04 7.68
C ALA A 246 0.18 -3.57 8.00
N TYR A 247 -0.53 -3.12 6.99
CA TYR A 247 -1.95 -2.81 7.10
C TYR A 247 -2.69 -3.78 6.19
N GLY A 248 -3.75 -4.38 6.70
CA GLY A 248 -4.62 -5.24 5.92
C GLY A 248 -6.05 -4.73 5.98
N ARG A 249 -6.78 -4.89 4.89
CA ARG A 249 -8.24 -4.75 4.88
C ARG A 249 -8.88 -6.11 5.07
N GLY A 250 -9.77 -6.19 6.05
CA GLY A 250 -10.56 -7.37 6.36
C GLY A 250 -11.85 -7.37 5.54
N THR A 251 -12.15 -8.47 4.87
CA THR A 251 -13.45 -8.71 4.24
C THR A 251 -14.48 -9.16 5.27
N ALA A 252 -15.76 -9.13 4.89
CA ALA A 252 -16.83 -9.80 5.64
C ALA A 252 -16.66 -11.34 5.74
N THR A 253 -15.74 -11.94 4.98
CA THR A 253 -15.43 -13.39 5.00
C THR A 253 -14.24 -13.74 5.89
N GLY A 254 -13.65 -12.77 6.60
CA GLY A 254 -12.42 -12.94 7.35
C GLY A 254 -11.14 -12.96 6.51
N GLY A 255 -11.25 -12.69 5.20
CA GLY A 255 -10.16 -12.46 4.24
C GLY A 255 -9.34 -11.23 4.56
N TRP A 256 -8.01 -11.30 4.44
CA TRP A 256 -7.12 -10.13 4.55
C TRP A 256 -6.44 -9.82 3.22
N TYR A 257 -6.55 -8.57 2.79
CA TYR A 257 -5.86 -8.06 1.61
C TYR A 257 -4.97 -6.88 1.99
N ASP A 258 -3.86 -6.71 1.29
CA ASP A 258 -2.91 -5.65 1.62
C ASP A 258 -3.56 -4.27 1.51
N ALA A 259 -3.30 -3.42 2.49
CA ALA A 259 -3.80 -2.07 2.58
C ALA A 259 -2.66 -1.07 2.80
N PRO A 260 -1.67 -1.01 1.90
CA PRO A 260 -0.40 -0.36 2.19
C PRO A 260 -0.58 1.15 2.37
N PRO A 261 0.15 1.80 3.30
CA PRO A 261 0.20 3.25 3.37
C PRO A 261 0.50 3.85 2.00
N THR A 262 -0.31 4.82 1.56
CA THR A 262 0.04 5.61 0.39
C THR A 262 1.16 6.54 0.79
N ARG A 263 2.36 6.24 0.31
CA ARG A 263 3.51 7.08 0.53
C ARG A 263 3.53 8.18 -0.55
N PRO A 264 3.83 9.44 -0.18
CA PRO A 264 4.02 10.48 -1.18
C PRO A 264 5.13 10.08 -2.15
N ALA A 265 5.00 10.53 -3.41
CA ALA A 265 6.02 10.27 -4.41
C ALA A 265 7.31 10.99 -4.01
N TRP A 266 8.41 10.25 -3.86
CA TRP A 266 9.65 10.77 -3.27
C TRP A 266 10.31 11.83 -4.14
N GLU A 267 10.07 11.78 -5.45
CA GLU A 267 10.44 12.80 -6.41
C GLU A 267 9.84 14.19 -6.11
N ASP A 268 8.78 14.25 -5.29
CA ASP A 268 8.09 15.50 -4.94
C ASP A 268 8.61 16.14 -3.64
N ILE A 269 9.66 15.58 -3.01
CA ILE A 269 10.27 16.19 -1.82
C ILE A 269 10.92 17.53 -2.20
N ALA A 270 10.41 18.61 -1.61
CA ALA A 270 11.04 19.92 -1.61
C ALA A 270 12.17 19.94 -0.56
N TRP A 271 13.40 19.72 -1.00
CA TRP A 271 14.59 19.68 -0.14
C TRP A 271 14.94 21.03 0.46
N ALA A 272 15.33 21.01 1.73
CA ALA A 272 15.93 22.15 2.40
C ALA A 272 17.39 22.36 1.94
N ASP A 273 17.88 23.59 2.09
CA ASP A 273 19.26 23.93 1.73
C ASP A 273 20.28 23.01 2.41
N GLY A 274 21.19 22.44 1.62
CA GLY A 274 22.22 21.52 2.12
C GLY A 274 21.79 20.05 2.17
N TYR A 275 20.56 19.75 1.76
CA TYR A 275 20.05 18.41 1.52
C TYR A 275 19.69 18.23 0.04
N GLY A 276 19.69 16.99 -0.43
CA GLY A 276 19.27 16.63 -1.79
C GLY A 276 19.45 15.15 -2.04
N THR A 277 18.87 14.64 -3.12
CA THR A 277 19.00 13.22 -3.47
C THR A 277 19.99 13.01 -4.60
N THR A 278 20.62 11.84 -4.58
CA THR A 278 20.94 11.08 -5.79
C THR A 278 19.62 10.67 -6.46
N ALA A 279 19.57 10.50 -7.78
CA ALA A 279 18.33 10.25 -8.54
C ALA A 279 17.63 8.89 -8.27
N GLY A 280 17.74 8.35 -7.05
CA GLY A 280 17.23 7.04 -6.62
C GLY A 280 15.86 7.11 -5.96
N GLN A 281 15.20 5.95 -5.88
CA GLN A 281 13.91 5.76 -5.21
C GLN A 281 14.16 5.46 -3.73
N PHE A 282 13.23 5.84 -2.85
CA PHE A 282 13.26 5.41 -1.45
C PHE A 282 12.33 4.20 -1.25
N VAL A 283 12.83 3.17 -0.58
CA VAL A 283 12.13 1.92 -0.26
C VAL A 283 11.94 1.79 1.25
N ASP A 284 11.20 0.78 1.72
CA ASP A 284 11.21 0.47 3.16
C ASP A 284 12.61 0.06 3.62
N LEU A 285 12.90 0.26 4.91
CA LEU A 285 14.25 0.07 5.47
C LEU A 285 14.84 -1.34 5.26
N PHE A 286 14.00 -2.38 5.14
CA PHE A 286 14.46 -3.76 4.96
C PHE A 286 14.43 -4.24 3.52
N ASP A 287 13.96 -3.40 2.60
CA ASP A 287 13.87 -3.65 1.18
C ASP A 287 13.39 -5.08 0.88
N VAL A 288 12.13 -5.33 1.22
CA VAL A 288 11.47 -6.63 0.99
C VAL A 288 11.15 -6.85 -0.50
N ALA A 289 11.66 -5.99 -1.41
CA ALA A 289 11.41 -6.07 -2.85
C ALA A 289 11.96 -7.34 -3.52
N CYS A 290 12.87 -8.09 -2.88
CA CYS A 290 13.48 -9.30 -3.45
C CYS A 290 12.69 -10.62 -3.28
N GLY A 291 11.40 -10.58 -2.95
CA GLY A 291 10.55 -11.77 -3.03
C GLY A 291 10.13 -12.05 -4.47
N PRO A 292 9.99 -13.32 -4.92
CA PRO A 292 9.36 -13.67 -6.20
C PRO A 292 7.87 -13.29 -6.30
N TYR A 293 7.36 -12.62 -5.26
CA TYR A 293 6.00 -12.11 -5.14
C TYR A 293 6.15 -10.68 -4.65
N THR A 294 5.26 -9.80 -5.09
CA THR A 294 4.96 -8.50 -4.47
C THR A 294 4.66 -8.73 -2.98
N MET A 295 5.70 -8.90 -2.17
CA MET A 295 5.56 -9.01 -0.74
C MET A 295 4.96 -7.68 -0.29
N PRO A 296 4.04 -7.73 0.68
CA PRO A 296 3.32 -6.56 1.14
C PRO A 296 4.35 -5.51 1.52
N THR A 297 4.02 -4.23 1.31
CA THR A 297 4.92 -3.16 1.73
C THR A 297 4.94 -3.18 3.25
N TRP A 298 5.85 -3.95 3.85
CA TRP A 298 6.16 -3.81 5.25
C TRP A 298 6.77 -2.44 5.42
N ASN A 299 6.22 -1.72 6.37
CA ASN A 299 6.68 -0.38 6.70
C ASN A 299 7.41 -0.51 8.02
N ILE A 300 8.58 0.13 8.08
CA ILE A 300 9.37 0.10 9.31
C ILE A 300 9.02 1.34 10.08
N LEU A 301 8.40 1.12 11.24
CA LEU A 301 7.99 2.18 12.13
C LEU A 301 9.00 2.29 13.27
N LEU A 302 9.50 3.49 13.51
CA LEU A 302 10.25 3.84 14.70
C LEU A 302 9.27 4.40 15.75
N THR A 303 8.99 3.65 16.80
CA THR A 303 7.90 3.94 17.75
C THR A 303 8.25 4.95 18.84
N ASP A 304 9.52 5.20 19.12
CA ASP A 304 9.97 6.18 20.13
C ASP A 304 11.12 7.05 19.62
N PRO A 305 10.91 7.89 18.61
CA PRO A 305 11.97 8.66 17.98
C PRO A 305 12.56 9.70 18.95
N VAL A 306 13.87 9.64 19.16
CA VAL A 306 14.60 10.69 19.89
C VAL A 306 14.71 11.92 18.98
N GLN A 307 13.89 12.95 19.21
CA GLN A 307 13.78 14.11 18.32
C GLN A 307 15.12 14.79 17.95
N SER A 308 16.10 14.81 18.87
CA SER A 308 17.42 15.40 18.63
C SER A 308 18.28 14.63 17.63
N ASP A 309 17.92 13.38 17.34
CA ASP A 309 18.61 12.52 16.39
C ASP A 309 18.21 12.81 14.94
N TRP A 310 17.33 13.79 14.73
CA TRP A 310 16.73 14.08 13.43
C TRP A 310 16.75 15.56 13.11
N VAL A 311 16.98 15.87 11.83
CA VAL A 311 16.97 17.22 11.28
C VAL A 311 16.03 17.24 10.09
N GLN A 312 15.19 18.27 10.00
CA GLN A 312 14.29 18.41 8.86
C GLN A 312 15.11 18.59 7.58
N ALA A 313 14.94 17.67 6.64
CA ALA A 313 15.65 17.62 5.37
C ALA A 313 14.80 18.17 4.21
N GLY A 314 13.47 18.19 4.36
CA GLY A 314 12.57 18.72 3.36
C GLY A 314 11.11 18.67 3.77
N THR A 315 10.24 18.79 2.78
CA THR A 315 8.79 18.62 2.91
C THR A 315 8.20 17.96 1.68
N VAL A 316 7.17 17.15 1.85
CA VAL A 316 6.39 16.57 0.76
C VAL A 316 4.90 16.66 1.11
N ASP A 317 4.09 17.17 0.18
CA ASP A 317 2.66 17.48 0.40
C ASP A 317 2.38 18.29 1.69
N GLY A 318 3.31 19.14 2.09
CA GLY A 318 3.24 19.94 3.31
C GLY A 318 3.66 19.21 4.59
N SER A 319 3.91 17.90 4.53
CA SER A 319 4.43 17.09 5.64
C SER A 319 5.96 17.18 5.72
N PRO A 320 6.54 17.30 6.92
CA PRO A 320 7.99 17.37 7.09
C PRO A 320 8.65 16.01 6.83
N VAL A 321 9.80 16.06 6.17
CA VAL A 321 10.69 14.91 5.96
C VAL A 321 11.96 15.16 6.75
N TYR A 322 12.42 14.15 7.49
CA TYR A 322 13.60 14.24 8.35
C TYR A 322 14.72 13.33 7.84
N ALA A 323 15.95 13.81 7.94
CA ALA A 323 17.16 13.01 7.84
C ALA A 323 17.76 12.84 9.24
N MET A 324 18.58 11.80 9.42
CA MET A 324 19.29 11.64 10.68
C MET A 324 20.31 12.77 10.89
N ALA A 325 20.42 13.26 12.13
CA ALA A 325 21.47 14.17 12.53
C ALA A 325 22.82 13.45 12.50
N THR A 326 23.90 14.13 12.13
CA THR A 326 25.26 13.55 12.18
C THR A 326 25.73 13.23 13.60
N THR A 327 25.02 13.72 14.62
CA THR A 327 25.26 13.43 16.04
C THR A 327 24.40 12.28 16.56
N SER A 328 23.54 11.71 15.71
CA SER A 328 22.68 10.59 16.07
C SER A 328 23.52 9.32 16.22
N THR A 329 23.38 8.65 17.35
CA THR A 329 23.99 7.32 17.53
C THR A 329 23.42 6.30 16.53
N LEU A 330 22.15 6.45 16.14
CA LEU A 330 21.57 5.63 15.07
C LEU A 330 22.26 5.89 13.73
N ALA A 331 22.53 7.15 13.37
CA ALA A 331 23.26 7.47 12.14
C ALA A 331 24.66 6.84 12.14
N GLU A 332 25.38 6.93 13.26
CA GLU A 332 26.71 6.33 13.41
C GLU A 332 26.66 4.80 13.27
N LEU A 333 25.68 4.14 13.89
CA LEU A 333 25.52 2.69 13.82
C LEU A 333 25.16 2.21 12.41
N MET A 334 24.18 2.86 11.78
CA MET A 334 23.76 2.52 10.41
C MET A 334 24.88 2.79 9.42
N TYR A 335 25.50 3.97 9.49
CA TYR A 335 26.66 4.31 8.67
C TYR A 335 27.80 3.30 8.87
N GLY A 336 28.12 2.94 10.11
CA GLY A 336 29.13 1.93 10.43
C GLY A 336 28.85 0.62 9.70
N TYR A 337 27.63 0.09 9.85
CA TYR A 337 27.23 -1.15 9.18
C TYR A 337 27.32 -1.05 7.64
N TYR A 338 26.82 0.03 7.04
CA TYR A 338 26.86 0.20 5.58
C TYR A 338 28.28 0.47 5.04
N SER A 339 29.12 1.16 5.81
CA SER A 339 30.50 1.50 5.43
C SER A 339 31.48 0.33 5.58
N GLU A 340 31.21 -0.59 6.51
CA GLU A 340 32.02 -1.81 6.69
C GLU A 340 31.78 -2.84 5.58
N ASP A 341 30.68 -2.70 4.82
CA ASP A 341 30.25 -3.58 3.74
C ASP A 341 30.59 -5.06 3.98
N PRO A 342 30.13 -5.65 5.10
CA PRO A 342 30.59 -6.96 5.57
C PRO A 342 30.33 -8.09 4.55
N ASN A 343 29.47 -7.85 3.56
CA ASN A 343 29.07 -8.81 2.53
C ASN A 343 29.52 -8.41 1.11
N GLY A 344 30.17 -7.27 0.89
CA GLY A 344 30.54 -6.79 -0.46
C GLY A 344 29.34 -6.38 -1.33
N MET A 345 28.23 -5.99 -0.70
CA MET A 345 26.90 -5.82 -1.29
C MET A 345 26.47 -4.36 -1.44
N VAL A 346 27.18 -3.39 -0.87
CA VAL A 346 26.88 -1.95 -1.05
C VAL A 346 28.06 -1.22 -1.70
N PRO A 347 28.19 -1.26 -3.03
CA PRO A 347 29.34 -0.71 -3.74
C PRO A 347 29.58 0.79 -3.50
N ASP A 348 28.51 1.55 -3.24
CA ASP A 348 28.56 3.02 -3.17
C ASP A 348 28.59 3.59 -1.74
N ALA A 349 28.23 2.82 -0.70
CA ALA A 349 28.22 3.30 0.69
C ALA A 349 29.63 3.57 1.25
N GLN A 350 30.64 2.84 0.77
CA GLN A 350 32.03 3.01 1.20
C GLN A 350 32.63 4.38 0.81
N ALA A 351 31.98 5.13 -0.07
CA ALA A 351 32.48 6.41 -0.58
C ALA A 351 31.94 7.66 0.14
N LEU A 352 30.93 7.51 1.00
CA LEU A 352 30.31 8.63 1.72
C LEU A 352 30.98 8.84 3.08
N SER A 353 31.20 10.09 3.50
CA SER A 353 31.45 10.38 4.91
C SER A 353 30.13 10.33 5.71
N LEU A 354 30.16 10.21 7.04
CA LEU A 354 28.94 10.32 7.87
C LEU A 354 28.15 11.62 7.60
N VAL A 355 28.87 12.71 7.31
CA VAL A 355 28.24 14.00 6.96
C VAL A 355 27.53 13.91 5.61
N ASP A 356 28.14 13.25 4.63
CA ASP A 356 27.53 13.07 3.31
C ASP A 356 26.38 12.06 3.37
N TYR A 357 26.49 11.01 4.18
CA TYR A 357 25.43 10.05 4.48
C TYR A 357 24.19 10.72 5.08
N ALA A 358 24.38 11.75 5.92
CA ALA A 358 23.29 12.53 6.49
C ALA A 358 22.72 13.61 5.55
N ARG A 359 23.54 14.19 4.65
CA ARG A 359 23.14 15.28 3.73
C ARG A 359 22.59 14.81 2.39
N SER A 360 23.08 13.68 1.90
CA SER A 360 22.47 12.87 0.85
C SER A 360 21.82 11.69 1.57
N PRO A 361 20.66 11.92 2.20
CA PRO A 361 20.19 11.10 3.30
C PRO A 361 19.94 9.67 2.84
N ALA A 362 20.73 8.77 3.40
CA ALA A 362 20.53 7.34 3.20
C ALA A 362 19.21 6.86 3.80
N VAL A 363 18.84 7.42 4.94
CA VAL A 363 17.59 7.11 5.64
C VAL A 363 16.80 8.38 5.83
N LEU A 364 15.53 8.31 5.45
CA LEU A 364 14.55 9.33 5.74
C LEU A 364 13.56 8.83 6.78
N ALA A 365 13.03 9.77 7.53
CA ALA A 365 11.92 9.53 8.41
C ALA A 365 10.79 10.51 8.15
N MET A 366 9.57 9.99 8.19
CA MET A 366 8.35 10.77 8.11
C MET A 366 7.48 10.46 9.33
N PRO A 367 6.98 11.47 10.06
CA PRO A 367 6.02 11.21 11.12
C PRO A 367 4.78 10.48 10.57
N ALA A 368 4.36 9.43 11.25
CA ALA A 368 3.08 8.80 10.96
C ALA A 368 1.95 9.77 11.32
N GLY A 369 0.93 9.87 10.45
CA GLY A 369 -0.19 10.80 10.65
C GLY A 369 -0.97 10.52 11.94
N ASP A 370 -1.04 9.25 12.34
CA ASP A 370 -1.68 8.76 13.56
C ASP A 370 -0.84 8.99 14.84
N GLY A 371 0.39 9.52 14.70
CA GLY A 371 1.31 9.76 15.81
C GLY A 371 1.95 8.50 16.40
N SER A 372 1.81 7.34 15.77
CA SER A 372 2.31 6.06 16.28
C SER A 372 3.84 5.91 16.26
N GLY A 373 4.53 6.80 15.53
CA GLY A 373 5.96 6.75 15.34
C GLY A 373 6.36 7.44 14.06
N TRP A 374 7.57 7.15 13.57
CA TRP A 374 8.09 7.69 12.33
C TRP A 374 8.36 6.55 11.33
N TRP A 375 7.80 6.65 10.13
CA TRP A 375 8.07 5.74 9.03
C TRP A 375 9.50 5.93 8.54
N LEU A 376 10.27 4.85 8.53
CA LEU A 376 11.65 4.84 8.04
C LEU A 376 11.73 4.34 6.60
N LEU A 377 12.52 5.06 5.82
CA LEU A 377 12.74 4.80 4.40
C LEU A 377 14.23 4.76 4.12
N LEU A 378 14.65 3.91 3.21
CA LEU A 378 16.03 3.74 2.80
C LEU A 378 16.20 4.16 1.34
N ASP A 379 17.24 4.92 1.02
CA ASP A 379 17.66 5.15 -0.36
C ASP A 379 17.97 3.78 -0.99
N GLN A 380 17.21 3.42 -2.02
CA GLN A 380 17.31 2.13 -2.69
C GLN A 380 18.73 1.84 -3.18
N SER A 381 19.50 2.86 -3.56
CA SER A 381 20.91 2.67 -3.98
C SER A 381 21.82 2.14 -2.87
N LEU A 382 21.42 2.34 -1.61
CA LEU A 382 22.10 1.87 -0.41
C LEU A 382 21.47 0.60 0.17
N SER A 383 20.41 0.10 -0.45
CA SER A 383 19.85 -1.18 -0.06
C SER A 383 20.81 -2.32 -0.40
N LEU A 384 21.05 -3.15 0.61
CA LEU A 384 21.73 -4.44 0.46
C LEU A 384 21.00 -5.41 -0.47
N ARG A 385 19.72 -5.15 -0.76
CA ARG A 385 18.84 -6.03 -1.51
C ARG A 385 18.40 -5.44 -2.85
N ALA A 386 18.56 -4.15 -3.13
CA ALA A 386 18.02 -3.54 -4.36
C ALA A 386 18.62 -4.03 -5.70
N TRP A 387 19.52 -5.02 -5.65
CA TRP A 387 20.15 -5.65 -6.81
C TRP A 387 19.78 -7.13 -6.98
N CYS A 388 18.78 -7.63 -6.25
CA CYS A 388 17.93 -8.69 -6.77
C CYS A 388 16.82 -8.08 -7.64
#